data_AF-A0A379VUL7-F1
#
_entry.id   AF-A0A379VUL7-F1
#
_cell.length_a   1.000
_cell.length_b   1.000
_cell.length_c   1.000
_cell.angle_alpha   90.00
_cell.angle_beta   90.00
_cell.angle_gamma   90.00
#
_symmetry.space_group_name_H-M   'P 1'
#
loop_
_entity.id
_entity.type
_entity.pdbx_description
1 polymer ?
#
loop_
_entity_poly.entity_id
_entity_poly.type
_entity_poly.pdbx_seq_one_letter_code
_entity_poly.pdbx_strand_id
1 'polypeptide(L)'
;MFKGTNNSELELLKTREVELLRDIATYEDAIAARKAAGKNTSPVLVTSLVDAQDDLEALQKKIRAISGVTVNAEELTSLNESVFDVAEYELRNMVELELQKIIKRITFNCTEKNIYFITIQYNTGTVLQHGLKVDKKKGVIETYELHEGNKGYVSNGEVITPALIEAAESKNIGIFEGKVM
;
A
#
# COMPACT_ATOMS: atom_id res chain seq x y z
N MET A 1 -1.97 -24.96 -18.46
CA MET A 1 -1.00 -23.84 -18.54
C MET A 1 -1.68 -22.65 -17.88
N PHE A 2 -1.28 -22.34 -16.65
CA PHE A 2 -1.92 -21.29 -15.84
C PHE A 2 -1.51 -19.93 -16.38
N LYS A 3 -2.49 -19.13 -16.82
CA LYS A 3 -2.33 -17.71 -17.13
C LYS A 3 -2.13 -16.98 -15.80
N GLY A 4 -0.96 -16.38 -15.59
CA GLY A 4 -0.67 -15.55 -14.43
C GLY A 4 -1.62 -14.35 -14.41
N THR A 5 -2.44 -14.26 -13.38
CA THR A 5 -3.40 -13.18 -13.14
C THR A 5 -2.66 -11.93 -12.70
N ASN A 6 -2.46 -11.00 -13.62
CA ASN A 6 -2.14 -9.61 -13.28
C ASN A 6 -3.28 -9.03 -12.42
N ASN A 7 -2.89 -8.55 -11.24
CA ASN A 7 -3.65 -7.74 -10.29
C ASN A 7 -4.65 -8.46 -9.35
N SER A 8 -4.21 -9.53 -8.66
CA SER A 8 -5.03 -10.23 -7.66
C SER A 8 -5.59 -9.33 -6.56
N GLU A 9 -4.85 -8.30 -6.13
CA GLU A 9 -5.31 -7.36 -5.11
C GLU A 9 -6.38 -6.41 -5.66
N LEU A 10 -6.21 -5.84 -6.85
CA LEU A 10 -7.24 -5.01 -7.48
C LEU A 10 -8.53 -5.79 -7.73
N GLU A 11 -8.42 -7.05 -8.15
CA GLU A 11 -9.59 -7.92 -8.37
C GLU A 11 -10.28 -8.30 -7.05
N LEU A 12 -9.53 -8.51 -5.97
CA LEU A 12 -10.09 -8.67 -4.63
C LEU A 12 -10.80 -7.39 -4.14
N LEU A 13 -10.20 -6.22 -4.36
CA LEU A 13 -10.79 -4.93 -3.99
C LEU A 13 -12.06 -4.64 -4.79
N LYS A 14 -12.08 -4.91 -6.10
CA LYS A 14 -13.29 -4.78 -6.94
C LYS A 14 -14.37 -5.78 -6.54
N THR A 15 -13.99 -7.01 -6.16
CA THR A 15 -14.95 -7.99 -5.65
C THR A 15 -15.60 -7.47 -4.37
N ARG A 16 -14.79 -6.91 -3.46
CA ARG A 16 -15.28 -6.30 -2.23
C ARG A 16 -16.16 -5.06 -2.49
N GLU A 17 -15.85 -4.28 -3.52
CA GLU A 17 -16.66 -3.14 -3.96
C GLU A 17 -18.06 -3.59 -4.39
N VAL A 18 -18.14 -4.68 -5.16
CA VAL A 18 -19.42 -5.27 -5.58
C VAL A 18 -20.23 -5.79 -4.39
N GLU A 19 -19.57 -6.37 -3.38
CA GLU A 19 -20.23 -6.80 -2.14
C GLU A 19 -20.82 -5.61 -1.37
N LEU A 20 -20.03 -4.56 -1.13
CA LEU A 20 -20.51 -3.37 -0.41
C LEU A 20 -21.65 -2.66 -1.14
N LEU A 21 -21.60 -2.58 -2.47
CA LEU A 21 -22.71 -2.04 -3.28
C LEU A 21 -23.99 -2.86 -3.13
N ARG A 22 -23.88 -4.19 -2.98
CA ARG A 22 -25.04 -5.06 -2.72
C ARG A 22 -25.59 -4.88 -1.31
N ASP A 23 -24.72 -4.72 -0.32
CA ASP A 23 -25.11 -4.48 1.07
C ASP A 23 -25.85 -3.14 1.19
N ILE A 24 -25.32 -2.08 0.57
CA ILE A 24 -25.96 -0.76 0.49
C ILE A 24 -27.35 -0.86 -0.13
N ALA A 25 -27.47 -1.50 -1.30
CA ALA A 25 -28.76 -1.67 -1.96
C ALA A 25 -29.77 -2.43 -1.06
N THR A 26 -29.30 -3.46 -0.35
CA THR A 26 -30.13 -4.23 0.59
C THR A 26 -30.62 -3.36 1.75
N TYR A 27 -29.76 -2.51 2.31
CA TYR A 27 -30.15 -1.58 3.36
C TYR A 27 -31.12 -0.51 2.85
N GLU A 28 -30.88 0.07 1.67
CA GLU A 28 -31.76 1.06 1.04
C GLU A 28 -33.16 0.49 0.78
N ASP A 29 -33.25 -0.73 0.24
CA ASP A 29 -34.52 -1.43 -0.01
C ASP A 29 -35.26 -1.70 1.30
N ALA A 30 -34.56 -2.14 2.35
CA ALA A 30 -35.17 -2.39 3.65
C ALA A 30 -35.70 -1.10 4.30
N ILE A 31 -35.00 0.02 4.14
CA ILE A 31 -35.44 1.34 4.61
C ILE A 31 -36.67 1.79 3.81
N ALA A 32 -36.64 1.66 2.47
CA ALA A 32 -37.73 2.05 1.59
C ALA A 32 -39.01 1.24 1.88
N ALA A 33 -38.89 -0.08 2.09
CA ALA A 33 -40.01 -0.95 2.44
C ALA A 33 -40.65 -0.56 3.78
N ARG A 34 -39.85 -0.21 4.78
CA ARG A 34 -40.36 0.28 6.08
C ARG A 34 -41.09 1.60 5.94
N LYS A 35 -40.52 2.54 5.19
CA LYS A 35 -41.13 3.85 4.92
C LYS A 35 -42.46 3.70 4.17
N ALA A 36 -42.52 2.84 3.15
CA ALA A 36 -43.73 2.53 2.41
C ALA A 36 -44.81 1.88 3.29
N ALA A 37 -44.41 1.07 4.27
CA ALA A 37 -45.30 0.49 5.27
C ALA A 37 -45.69 1.46 6.40
N GLY A 38 -45.28 2.74 6.34
CA GLY A 38 -45.53 3.74 7.39
C GLY A 38 -44.81 3.45 8.71
N LYS A 39 -43.79 2.59 8.70
CA LYS A 39 -43.02 2.18 9.87
C LYS A 39 -41.76 3.02 10.01
N ASN A 40 -41.41 3.35 11.25
CA ASN A 40 -40.14 3.99 11.54
C ASN A 40 -38.96 3.07 11.18
N THR A 41 -37.92 3.66 10.60
CA THR A 41 -36.66 3.00 10.31
C THR A 41 -35.87 2.77 11.60
N SER A 42 -35.29 1.58 11.76
CA SER A 42 -34.44 1.29 12.91
C SER A 42 -33.16 2.13 12.83
N PRO A 43 -32.71 2.79 13.92
CA PRO A 43 -31.44 3.51 13.95
C PRO A 43 -30.26 2.63 13.53
N VAL A 44 -30.26 1.35 13.93
CA VAL A 44 -29.22 0.37 13.56
C VAL A 44 -29.12 0.21 12.04
N LEU A 45 -30.27 0.17 11.34
CA LEU A 45 -30.30 0.00 9.89
C LEU A 45 -29.76 1.24 9.16
N VAL A 46 -30.01 2.43 9.72
CA VAL A 46 -29.45 3.68 9.19
C VAL A 46 -27.95 3.74 9.42
N THR A 47 -27.48 3.36 10.62
CA THR A 47 -26.05 3.30 10.93
C THR A 47 -25.32 2.32 10.03
N SER A 48 -25.83 1.10 9.84
CA SER A 48 -25.20 0.12 8.95
C SER A 48 -25.14 0.56 7.48
N LEU A 49 -26.11 1.35 7.01
CA LEU A 49 -26.05 1.96 5.68
C LEU A 49 -24.92 2.98 5.60
N VAL A 50 -24.82 3.87 6.59
CA VAL A 50 -23.75 4.89 6.65
C VAL A 50 -22.38 4.24 6.71
N ASP A 51 -22.18 3.26 7.60
CA ASP A 51 -20.92 2.53 7.74
C ASP A 51 -20.51 1.86 6.41
N ALA A 52 -21.47 1.21 5.72
CA ALA A 52 -21.20 0.58 4.43
C ALA A 52 -20.87 1.59 3.32
N GLN A 53 -21.47 2.79 3.34
CA GLN A 53 -21.17 3.88 2.41
C GLN A 53 -19.77 4.46 2.65
N ASP A 54 -19.39 4.67 3.92
CA ASP A 54 -18.05 5.13 4.30
C ASP A 54 -16.97 4.12 3.91
N ASP A 55 -17.22 2.82 4.16
CA ASP A 55 -16.35 1.72 3.74
C ASP A 55 -16.20 1.67 2.21
N LEU A 56 -17.31 1.86 1.47
CA LEU A 56 -17.29 1.90 0.01
C LEU A 56 -16.47 3.09 -0.51
N GLU A 57 -16.62 4.28 0.08
CA GLU A 57 -15.85 5.47 -0.32
C GLU A 57 -14.35 5.25 -0.09
N ALA A 58 -13.97 4.72 1.07
CA ALA A 58 -12.60 4.40 1.40
C ALA A 58 -12.01 3.35 0.44
N LEU A 59 -12.79 2.32 0.12
CA LEU A 59 -12.40 1.27 -0.82
C LEU A 59 -12.25 1.81 -2.24
N GLN A 60 -13.18 2.64 -2.71
CA GLN A 60 -13.12 3.28 -4.03
C GLN A 60 -11.93 4.23 -4.16
N LYS A 61 -11.58 4.94 -3.07
CA LYS A 61 -10.37 5.76 -3.03
C LYS A 61 -9.11 4.91 -3.18
N LYS A 62 -9.04 3.75 -2.51
CA LYS A 62 -7.95 2.76 -2.68
C LYS A 62 -7.90 2.22 -4.12
N ILE A 63 -9.04 1.80 -4.67
CA ILE A 63 -9.15 1.32 -6.05
C ILE A 63 -8.65 2.40 -7.01
N ARG A 64 -9.07 3.66 -6.87
CA ARG A 64 -8.64 4.77 -7.74
C ARG A 64 -7.15 5.05 -7.64
N ALA A 65 -6.60 5.03 -6.42
CA ALA A 65 -5.16 5.21 -6.18
C ALA A 65 -4.33 4.14 -6.89
N ILE A 66 -4.83 2.90 -6.95
CA ILE A 66 -4.14 1.76 -7.57
C ILE A 66 -4.45 1.68 -9.08
N SER A 67 -5.67 2.00 -9.51
CA SER A 67 -6.14 1.86 -10.89
C SER A 67 -5.50 2.86 -11.86
N GLY A 68 -4.97 3.98 -11.35
CA GLY A 68 -4.26 4.98 -12.15
C GLY A 68 -2.81 4.61 -12.49
N VAL A 69 -2.26 3.58 -11.84
CA VAL A 69 -0.86 3.17 -11.97
C VAL A 69 -0.82 1.73 -12.47
N THR A 70 -0.94 1.53 -13.79
CA THR A 70 -0.66 0.24 -14.42
C THR A 70 0.86 0.02 -14.47
N VAL A 71 1.34 -0.83 -13.58
CA VAL A 71 2.73 -1.32 -13.53
C VAL A 71 2.78 -2.66 -14.23
N ASN A 72 3.74 -2.83 -15.14
CA ASN A 72 4.02 -4.16 -15.67
C ASN A 72 4.87 -4.96 -14.66
N ALA A 73 4.20 -5.73 -13.81
CA ALA A 73 4.87 -6.52 -12.78
C ALA A 73 5.78 -7.62 -13.37
N GLU A 74 5.48 -8.14 -14.57
CA GLU A 74 6.35 -9.11 -15.24
C GLU A 74 7.70 -8.49 -15.60
N GLU A 75 7.71 -7.25 -16.11
CA GLU A 75 8.93 -6.52 -16.44
C GLU A 75 9.80 -6.23 -15.21
N LEU A 76 9.20 -6.04 -14.03
CA LEU A 76 9.94 -5.81 -12.78
C LEU A 76 10.40 -7.11 -12.09
N THR A 77 9.67 -8.22 -12.26
CA THR A 77 9.98 -9.51 -11.60
C THR A 77 10.92 -10.40 -12.40
N SER A 78 11.10 -10.16 -13.70
CA SER A 78 12.07 -10.86 -14.54
C SER A 78 13.47 -10.22 -14.54
N LEU A 79 13.72 -9.22 -13.69
CA LEU A 79 14.99 -8.51 -13.65
C LEU A 79 16.10 -9.42 -13.10
N ASN A 80 17.15 -9.59 -13.91
CA ASN A 80 18.41 -10.20 -13.51
C ASN A 80 19.50 -9.12 -13.39
N GLU A 81 20.73 -9.52 -13.07
CA GLU A 81 21.85 -8.57 -12.88
C GLU A 81 22.18 -7.72 -14.12
N SER A 82 21.66 -8.06 -15.32
CA SER A 82 21.89 -7.29 -16.55
C SER A 82 21.31 -5.87 -16.50
N VAL A 83 20.33 -5.60 -15.61
CA VAL A 83 19.83 -4.23 -15.39
C VAL A 83 20.92 -3.28 -14.87
N PHE A 84 22.00 -3.82 -14.31
CA PHE A 84 23.16 -3.04 -13.88
C PHE A 84 24.22 -2.87 -14.98
N ASP A 85 24.10 -3.57 -16.10
CA ASP A 85 24.97 -3.38 -17.26
C ASP A 85 24.61 -2.06 -17.96
N VAL A 86 25.63 -1.23 -18.17
CA VAL A 86 25.48 0.08 -18.82
C VAL A 86 25.11 -0.08 -20.30
N ALA A 87 25.46 -1.21 -20.92
CA ALA A 87 25.14 -1.52 -22.31
C ALA A 87 23.66 -1.84 -22.54
N GLU A 88 22.94 -2.30 -21.51
CA GLU A 88 21.52 -2.68 -21.57
C GLU A 88 20.59 -1.48 -21.38
N TYR A 89 20.76 -0.45 -22.22
CA TYR A 89 20.07 0.84 -22.04
C TYR A 89 18.54 0.75 -22.20
N GLU A 90 18.04 -0.12 -23.10
CA GLU A 90 16.60 -0.30 -23.33
C GLU A 90 15.92 -0.93 -22.12
N LEU A 91 16.53 -1.98 -21.56
CA LEU A 91 16.08 -2.63 -20.34
C LEU A 91 16.05 -1.65 -19.17
N ARG A 92 17.12 -0.85 -18.99
CA ARG A 92 17.21 0.15 -17.92
C ARG A 92 16.14 1.23 -18.04
N ASN A 93 15.89 1.72 -19.25
CA ASN A 93 14.88 2.76 -19.49
C ASN A 93 13.45 2.23 -19.25
N MET A 94 13.15 1.00 -19.68
CA MET A 94 11.88 0.34 -19.38
C MET A 94 11.65 0.22 -17.88
N VAL A 95 12.64 -0.28 -17.13
CA VAL A 95 12.57 -0.41 -15.67
C VAL A 95 12.41 0.95 -15.01
N GLU A 96 13.15 1.96 -15.46
CA GLU A 96 13.06 3.31 -14.93
C GLU A 96 11.65 3.89 -15.10
N LEU A 97 11.03 3.72 -16.28
CA LEU A 97 9.66 4.16 -16.54
C LEU A 97 8.64 3.46 -15.62
N GLU A 98 8.78 2.16 -15.40
CA GLU A 98 7.90 1.42 -14.49
C GLU A 98 8.11 1.85 -13.03
N LEU A 99 9.36 2.07 -12.59
CA LEU A 99 9.68 2.55 -11.26
C LEU A 99 9.16 3.97 -11.01
N GLN A 100 9.22 4.87 -12.00
CA GLN A 100 8.74 6.25 -11.88
C GLN A 100 7.22 6.35 -11.62
N LYS A 101 6.45 5.33 -12.03
CA LYS A 101 5.00 5.29 -11.72
C LYS A 101 4.75 5.07 -10.24
N ILE A 102 5.60 4.28 -9.58
CA ILE A 102 5.45 3.84 -8.19
C ILE A 102 6.19 4.78 -7.22
N ILE A 103 7.43 5.12 -7.57
CA ILE A 103 8.38 5.85 -6.73
C ILE A 103 8.27 7.34 -7.02
N LYS A 104 7.97 8.10 -5.98
CA LYS A 104 7.93 9.56 -6.01
C LYS A 104 9.33 10.17 -5.94
N ARG A 105 10.15 9.65 -5.04
CA ARG A 105 11.47 10.20 -4.73
C ARG A 105 12.34 9.12 -4.11
N ILE A 106 13.59 9.06 -4.55
CA ILE A 106 14.66 8.34 -3.85
C ILE A 106 15.62 9.39 -3.30
N THR A 107 15.89 9.36 -2.00
CA THR A 107 16.88 10.23 -1.36
C THR A 107 18.04 9.39 -0.87
N PHE A 108 19.25 9.83 -1.17
CA PHE A 108 20.48 9.23 -0.67
C PHE A 108 21.26 10.28 0.11
N ASN A 109 21.46 10.04 1.41
CA ASN A 109 22.16 10.94 2.31
C ASN A 109 23.31 10.22 3.00
N CYS A 110 24.49 10.83 3.01
CA CYS A 110 25.60 10.43 3.87
C CYS A 110 25.52 11.24 5.15
N THR A 111 25.19 10.62 6.29
CA THR A 111 25.02 11.32 7.57
C THR A 111 26.28 11.29 8.42
N GLU A 112 27.08 10.23 8.29
CA GLU A 112 28.36 10.06 8.97
C GLU A 112 29.38 9.41 8.02
N LYS A 113 30.65 9.32 8.43
CA LYS A 113 31.75 8.86 7.58
C LYS A 113 31.52 7.50 6.88
N ASN A 114 30.71 6.62 7.46
CA ASN A 114 30.39 5.31 6.88
C ASN A 114 28.89 4.96 6.94
N ILE A 115 28.03 5.91 7.33
CA ILE A 115 26.59 5.66 7.48
C ILE A 115 25.84 6.42 6.39
N TYR A 116 25.07 5.66 5.63
CA TYR A 116 24.21 6.14 4.57
C TYR A 116 22.75 5.90 4.95
N PHE A 117 21.90 6.85 4.60
CA PHE A 117 20.46 6.71 4.67
C PHE A 117 19.90 6.78 3.25
N ILE A 118 19.20 5.73 2.88
CA ILE A 118 18.48 5.61 1.61
C ILE A 118 17.00 5.67 1.96
N THR A 119 16.24 6.56 1.34
CA THR A 119 14.79 6.61 1.49
C THR A 119 14.12 6.48 0.14
N ILE A 120 13.07 5.68 0.06
CA ILE A 120 12.25 5.49 -1.13
C ILE A 120 10.84 5.91 -0.74
N GLN A 121 10.39 7.03 -1.28
CA GLN A 121 9.05 7.56 -1.10
C GLN A 121 8.16 7.11 -2.25
N TYR A 122 6.95 6.69 -1.95
CA TYR A 122 5.97 6.22 -2.94
C TYR A 122 4.95 7.30 -3.28
N ASN A 123 4.38 7.21 -4.48
CA ASN A 123 3.31 8.10 -4.93
C ASN A 123 1.98 7.78 -4.24
N THR A 124 1.70 6.48 -4.03
CA THR A 124 0.43 5.96 -3.49
C THR A 124 0.69 4.63 -2.76
N GLY A 125 -0.30 4.16 -1.99
CA GLY A 125 -0.25 2.87 -1.28
C GLY A 125 -0.28 3.03 0.23
N THR A 126 -0.40 1.90 0.93
CA THR A 126 -0.44 1.85 2.41
C THR A 126 0.92 2.17 3.02
N VAL A 127 2.01 1.76 2.35
CA VAL A 127 3.38 2.14 2.70
C VAL A 127 3.75 3.42 1.95
N LEU A 128 4.00 4.48 2.69
CA LEU A 128 4.35 5.80 2.16
C LEU A 128 5.85 5.93 1.88
N GLN A 129 6.68 5.26 2.69
CA GLN A 129 8.13 5.34 2.57
C GLN A 129 8.80 4.08 3.12
N HIS A 130 9.80 3.58 2.39
CA HIS A 130 10.82 2.69 2.93
C HIS A 130 12.09 3.49 3.23
N GLY A 131 12.84 3.05 4.25
CA GLY A 131 14.18 3.55 4.46
C GLY A 131 15.15 2.49 4.95
N LEU A 132 16.40 2.68 4.55
CA LEU A 132 17.52 1.81 4.85
C LEU A 132 18.63 2.65 5.47
N LYS A 133 19.08 2.24 6.64
CA LYS A 133 20.34 2.72 7.23
C LYS A 133 21.41 1.69 6.92
N VAL A 134 22.42 2.12 6.17
CA VAL A 134 23.49 1.26 5.68
C VAL A 134 24.80 1.73 6.27
N ASP A 135 25.48 0.82 6.96
CA ASP A 135 26.88 0.98 7.32
C ASP A 135 27.75 0.37 6.22
N LYS A 136 28.74 1.13 5.73
CA LYS A 136 29.63 0.71 4.65
C LYS A 136 30.32 -0.64 4.89
N LYS A 137 30.57 -1.00 6.15
CA LYS A 137 31.26 -2.23 6.56
C LYS A 137 30.30 -3.34 6.97
N LYS A 138 29.17 -2.98 7.58
CA LYS A 138 28.21 -3.96 8.14
C LYS A 138 27.02 -4.27 7.24
N GLY A 139 26.82 -3.49 6.17
CA GLY A 139 25.64 -3.58 5.32
C GLY A 139 24.44 -2.88 5.96
N VAL A 140 23.24 -3.38 5.68
CA VAL A 140 21.99 -2.82 6.23
C VAL A 140 21.96 -3.09 7.74
N ILE A 141 21.93 -2.03 8.54
CA ILE A 141 21.89 -2.10 10.01
C ILE A 141 20.52 -1.75 10.58
N GLU A 142 19.68 -1.07 9.81
CA GLU A 142 18.32 -0.72 10.19
C GLU A 142 17.47 -0.59 8.93
N THR A 143 16.24 -1.09 8.99
CA THR A 143 15.21 -0.82 8.00
C THR A 143 14.03 -0.17 8.69
N TYR A 144 13.34 0.71 7.98
CA TYR A 144 12.08 1.26 8.47
C TYR A 144 11.05 1.42 7.36
N GLU A 145 9.79 1.37 7.76
CA GLU A 145 8.64 1.65 6.92
C GLU A 145 7.80 2.73 7.58
N LEU A 146 7.30 3.68 6.79
CA LEU A 146 6.29 4.64 7.22
C LEU A 146 5.00 4.35 6.47
N HIS A 147 3.91 4.13 7.21
CA HIS A 147 2.59 3.79 6.70
C HIS A 147 1.65 4.99 6.77
N GLU A 148 0.51 4.89 6.10
CA GLU A 148 -0.60 5.84 6.25
C GLU A 148 -0.96 6.05 7.73
N GLY A 149 -1.39 7.28 8.08
CA GLY A 149 -1.61 7.66 9.48
C GLY A 149 -0.33 7.97 10.26
N ASN A 150 0.81 8.17 9.57
CA ASN A 150 2.10 8.53 10.16
C ASN A 150 2.69 7.46 11.09
N LYS A 151 2.24 6.21 10.96
CA LYS A 151 2.70 5.10 11.79
C LYS A 151 3.90 4.43 11.15
N GLY A 152 5.03 4.42 11.86
CA GLY A 152 6.29 3.89 11.39
C GLY A 152 6.69 2.62 12.13
N TYR A 153 7.39 1.73 11.43
CA TYR A 153 7.96 0.49 11.97
C TYR A 153 9.44 0.43 11.67
N VAL A 154 10.23 -0.08 12.61
CA VAL A 154 11.68 -0.24 12.47
C VAL A 154 12.11 -1.68 12.77
N SER A 155 13.10 -2.17 12.05
CA SER A 155 13.76 -3.45 12.33
C SER A 155 15.28 -3.32 12.25
N ASN A 156 15.98 -4.29 12.83
CA ASN A 156 17.45 -4.34 12.86
C ASN A 156 18.04 -4.87 11.54
N GLY A 157 17.66 -4.25 10.41
CA GLY A 157 18.13 -4.60 9.09
C GLY A 157 17.36 -5.74 8.41
N GLU A 158 16.30 -6.25 9.05
CA GLU A 158 15.42 -7.28 8.49
C GLU A 158 14.36 -6.67 7.58
N VAL A 159 13.70 -7.50 6.77
CA VAL A 159 12.52 -7.06 6.02
C VAL A 159 11.36 -6.91 7.00
N ILE A 160 10.68 -5.78 6.99
CA ILE A 160 9.48 -5.57 7.80
C ILE A 160 8.35 -6.39 7.17
N THR A 161 7.83 -7.36 7.93
CA THR A 161 6.77 -8.26 7.48
C THR A 161 5.48 -7.98 8.26
N PRO A 162 4.31 -8.42 7.76
CA PRO A 162 3.06 -8.29 8.51
C PRO A 162 3.12 -8.89 9.93
N ALA A 163 3.82 -10.02 10.09
CA ALA A 163 4.02 -10.64 11.40
C ALA A 163 4.87 -9.79 12.35
N LEU A 164 5.90 -9.10 11.82
CA LEU A 164 6.70 -8.17 12.61
C LEU A 164 5.90 -6.93 13.01
N ILE A 165 5.05 -6.42 12.12
CA ILE A 165 4.14 -5.32 12.40
C ILE A 165 3.16 -5.71 13.52
N GLU A 166 2.48 -6.84 13.40
CA GLU A 166 1.53 -7.33 14.41
C GLU A 166 2.22 -7.54 15.77
N ALA A 167 3.42 -8.12 15.77
CA ALA A 167 4.21 -8.28 16.99
C ALA A 167 4.62 -6.94 17.59
N ALA A 168 5.05 -5.98 16.77
CA ALA A 168 5.40 -4.61 17.17
C ALA A 168 4.19 -3.89 17.81
N GLU A 169 3.01 -3.99 17.19
CA GLU A 169 1.76 -3.41 17.68
C GLU A 169 1.34 -4.01 19.03
N SER A 170 1.37 -5.35 19.14
CA SER A 170 0.98 -6.05 20.37
C SER A 170 1.88 -5.73 21.58
N LYS A 171 3.16 -5.45 21.33
CA LYS A 171 4.18 -5.19 22.36
C LYS A 171 4.55 -3.72 22.50
N ASN A 172 4.03 -2.87 21.62
CA ASN A 172 4.38 -1.46 21.47
C ASN A 172 5.91 -1.22 21.39
N ILE A 173 6.60 -2.01 20.56
CA ILE A 173 8.05 -1.93 20.34
C ILE A 173 8.36 -1.66 18.87
N GLY A 174 9.40 -0.88 18.60
CA GLY A 174 9.82 -0.60 17.22
C GLY A 174 8.79 0.19 16.41
N ILE A 175 7.89 0.91 17.08
CA ILE A 175 6.91 1.81 16.46
C ILE A 175 7.37 3.26 16.66
N PHE A 176 7.23 4.10 15.64
CA PHE A 176 7.46 5.53 15.73
C PHE A 176 6.37 6.32 15.01
N GLU A 177 6.21 7.60 15.36
CA GLU A 177 5.43 8.53 14.55
C GLU A 177 6.36 9.31 13.62
N GLY A 178 6.07 9.32 12.33
CA GLY A 178 6.91 9.96 11.32
C GLY A 178 6.08 10.73 10.31
N LYS A 179 6.70 11.74 9.69
CA LYS A 179 6.13 12.40 8.51
C LYS A 179 7.06 12.17 7.33
N VAL A 180 6.47 11.97 6.16
CA VAL A 180 7.22 11.91 4.91
C VAL A 180 7.88 13.27 4.70
N MET A 181 9.21 13.29 4.51
CA MET A 181 10.01 14.50 4.29
C MET A 181 10.12 14.87 2.81
#